data_AF-A0A9D9YCQ6-F1
#
_entry.id   AF-A0A9D9YCQ6-F1
#
_cell.length_a   1.000
_cell.length_b   1.000
_cell.length_c   1.000
_cell.angle_alpha   90.00
_cell.angle_beta   90.00
_cell.angle_gamma   90.00
#
_symmetry.space_group_name_H-M   'P 1'
#
loop_
_entity.id
_entity.type
_entity.pdbx_description
1 polymer ?
#
loop_
_entity_poly.entity_id
_entity_poly.type
_entity_poly.pdbx_seq_one_letter_code
_entity_poly.pdbx_strand_id
1 'polypeptide(L)' 'MTQPRLNDLLKGRISRFSLDALVNIAAALGQQVHIELKAA' A
#
# COMPACT_ATOMS: atom_id res chain seq x y z
N MET A 1 12.81 -3.01 0.73
CA MET A 1 12.21 -2.10 -0.29
C MET A 1 13.33 -1.53 -1.14
N THR A 2 13.23 -1.60 -2.46
CA THR A 2 14.21 -0.93 -3.34
C THR A 2 13.88 0.56 -3.47
N GLN A 3 14.88 1.42 -3.67
CA GLN A 3 14.67 2.87 -3.81
C GLN A 3 13.63 3.26 -4.89
N PRO A 4 13.54 2.60 -6.07
CA PRO A 4 12.51 2.90 -7.06
C PRO A 4 11.08 2.66 -6.54
N ARG A 5 10.85 1.57 -5.78
CA ARG A 5 9.53 1.28 -5.18
C ARG A 5 9.15 2.30 -4.11
N LEU A 6 10.10 2.72 -3.27
CA LEU A 6 9.80 3.74 -2.26
C LEU A 6 9.43 5.08 -2.92
N ASN A 7 10.11 5.47 -4.00
CA ASN A 7 9.80 6.69 -4.75
C ASN A 7 8.40 6.64 -5.39
N ASP A 8 7.98 5.48 -5.89
CA ASP A 8 6.63 5.29 -6.42
C ASP A 8 5.57 5.48 -5.34
N LEU A 9 5.80 4.96 -4.13
CA LEU A 9 4.93 5.16 -2.99
C LEU A 9 4.86 6.64 -2.56
N LEU A 10 6.02 7.29 -2.40
CA LEU A 10 6.11 8.71 -2.00
C LEU A 10 5.48 9.67 -3.02
N LYS A 11 5.50 9.30 -4.31
CA LYS A 11 4.84 10.06 -5.39
C LYS A 11 3.36 9.70 -5.58
N GLY A 12 2.78 8.90 -4.68
CA GLY A 12 1.36 8.52 -4.73
C GLY A 12 1.00 7.53 -5.84
N ARG A 13 1.97 6.84 -6.46
CA ARG A 13 1.74 5.83 -7.51
C ARG A 13 1.29 4.48 -6.93
N ILE A 14 0.25 4.50 -6.11
CA ILE A 14 -0.25 3.33 -5.35
C ILE A 14 -0.82 2.21 -6.24
N SER A 15 -1.27 2.53 -7.46
CA SER A 15 -1.80 1.56 -8.43
C SER A 15 -0.76 0.54 -8.94
N ARG A 16 0.54 0.79 -8.70
CA ARG A 16 1.63 -0.12 -9.04
C ARG A 16 1.87 -1.21 -7.99
N PHE A 17 1.13 -1.16 -6.88
CA PHE A 17 1.26 -2.09 -5.77
C PHE A 17 0.03 -2.98 -5.74
N SER A 18 0.25 -4.26 -5.49
CA SER A 18 -0.83 -5.17 -5.14
C SER A 18 -1.42 -4.79 -3.78
N LEU A 19 -2.66 -5.21 -3.52
CA LEU A 19 -3.32 -4.95 -2.24
C LEU A 19 -2.51 -5.50 -1.07
N ASP A 20 -1.97 -6.72 -1.18
CA ASP A 20 -1.12 -7.33 -0.15
C ASP A 20 0.15 -6.52 0.10
N ALA A 21 0.76 -5.93 -0.94
CA ALA A 21 1.94 -5.09 -0.78
C ALA A 21 1.61 -3.80 -0.02
N LEU A 22 0.45 -3.19 -0.28
CA LEU A 22 -0.01 -2.01 0.45
C LEU A 22 -0.33 -2.34 1.92
N VAL A 23 -0.99 -3.47 2.18
CA VAL A 23 -1.27 -3.95 3.54
C VAL A 23 0.02 -4.18 4.32
N ASN A 24 1.01 -4.85 3.71
CA ASN A 24 2.31 -5.11 4.34
C ASN A 24 3.10 -3.82 4.61
N ILE A 25 3.04 -2.83 3.72
CA ILE A 25 3.68 -1.52 3.92
C ILE A 25 3.02 -0.79 5.11
N ALA A 26 1.69 -0.74 5.15
CA ALA A 26 0.96 -0.11 6.25
C ALA A 26 1.28 -0.77 7.60
N ALA A 27 1.30 -2.10 7.64
CA ALA A 27 1.67 -2.87 8.84
C ALA A 27 3.11 -2.57 9.31
N ALA A 28 4.08 -2.50 8.38
CA ALA A 28 5.46 -2.16 8.70
C ALA A 28 5.63 -0.72 9.23
N LEU A 29 4.69 0.16 8.90
CA LEU A 29 4.61 1.54 9.40
C LEU A 29 3.78 1.66 10.69
N GLY A 30 3.31 0.54 11.26
CA GLY A 30 2.47 0.52 12.46
C GLY A 30 1.08 1.11 12.23
N GLN A 31 0.61 1.19 10.98
CA GLN A 31 -0.71 1.73 10.64
C GLN A 31 -1.77 0.62 10.67
N GLN A 32 -2.98 0.99 11.08
CA GLN A 32 -4.14 0.11 10.99
C GLN A 32 -4.78 0.20 9.61
N VAL A 33 -5.01 -0.94 8.97
CA VAL A 33 -5.66 -1.02 7.66
C VAL A 33 -7.15 -1.27 7.83
N HIS A 34 -7.98 -0.40 7.23
CA HIS A 34 -9.43 -0.58 7.13
C HIS A 34 -9.80 -0.91 5.68
N ILE A 35 -10.65 -1.91 5.48
CA ILE A 35 -11.09 -2.37 4.16
C ILE A 35 -12.62 -2.38 4.16
N GLU A 36 -13.20 -1.64 3.22
CA GLU A 36 -14.65 -1.63 2.99
C GLU A 36 -14.96 -2.41 1.71
N LEU A 37 -15.83 -3.40 1.85
CA LEU A 37 -16.36 -4.16 0.73
C LEU A 37 -17.72 -3.60 0.36
N LYS A 38 -17.94 -3.31 -0.92
CA LYS A 38 -19.26 -2.96 -1.44
C LYS A 38 -19.96 -4.22 -1.93
N ALA A 39 -21.25 -4.37 -1.59
CA ALA A 39 -22.09 -5.39 -2.18
C ALA A 39 -22.22 -5.14 -3.70
N ALA A 40 -22.26 -6.23 -4.47
CA ALA A 40 -22.36 -6.22 -5.92
C ALA A 40 -23.78 -5.86 -6.40
#